data_AF-A0A9X8VBX3-F1
#
_entry.id   AF-A0A9X8VBX3-F1
#
_cell.length_a   1.000
_cell.length_b   1.000
_cell.length_c   1.000
_cell.angle_alpha   90.00
_cell.angle_beta   90.00
_cell.angle_gamma   90.00
#
_symmetry.space_group_name_H-M   'P 1'
#
loop_
_entity.id
_entity.type
_entity.pdbx_description
1 polymer ?
#
loop_
_entity_poly.entity_id
_entity_poly.type
_entity_poly.pdbx_seq_one_letter_code
_entity_poly.pdbx_strand_id
1 'polypeptide(L)'
;MGGLMADALVSQGYSVLVLEAGPRIERAQAVENWRNMPLHNRAGSDFQGLYPQSEYATAPLYFPENDYIKLTGPNGSGFKQGYLRVVGGTTWHWAASCWRNHPNDFRMQSLYGVGRDWPISYEDIEPWYAKAEEEIGVAGPNNPEWQS
;
A
#
# COMPACT_ATOMS: atom_id res chain seq x y z
N MET A 1 0.55 -0.73 7.20
CA MET A 1 1.31 -1.69 8.03
C MET A 1 1.65 -1.13 9.42
N GLY A 2 2.33 0.01 9.57
CA GLY A 2 2.70 0.54 10.90
C GLY A 2 1.53 0.82 11.85
N GLY A 3 0.37 1.26 11.33
CA GLY A 3 -0.83 1.53 12.13
C GLY A 3 -1.37 0.29 12.87
N LEU A 4 -1.51 -0.84 12.19
CA LEU A 4 -2.00 -2.09 12.79
C LEU A 4 -1.03 -2.64 13.86
N MET A 5 0.28 -2.49 13.65
CA MET A 5 1.27 -2.87 14.66
C MET A 5 1.16 -1.99 15.90
N ALA A 6 1.01 -0.68 15.73
CA ALA A 6 0.85 0.24 16.84
C ALA A 6 -0.44 -0.07 17.63
N ASP A 7 -1.54 -0.30 16.93
CA ASP A 7 -2.81 -0.69 17.55
C ASP A 7 -2.71 -2.00 18.34
N ALA A 8 -2.09 -3.04 17.76
CA ALA A 8 -1.88 -4.32 18.41
C ALA A 8 -1.04 -4.23 19.70
N LEU A 9 -0.04 -3.33 19.73
CA LEU A 9 0.80 -3.09 20.91
C LEU A 9 0.08 -2.23 21.95
N VAL A 10 -0.62 -1.16 21.54
CA VAL A 10 -1.38 -0.32 22.47
C VAL A 10 -2.51 -1.13 23.13
N SER A 11 -3.18 -2.00 22.38
CA SER A 11 -4.21 -2.91 22.91
C SER A 11 -3.70 -3.89 23.96
N GLN A 12 -2.38 -4.12 24.02
CA GLN A 12 -1.71 -4.92 25.06
C GLN A 12 -1.18 -4.08 26.23
N GLY A 13 -1.45 -2.77 26.25
CA GLY A 13 -1.05 -1.86 27.33
C GLY A 13 0.34 -1.25 27.17
N TYR A 14 0.99 -1.40 26.01
CA TYR A 14 2.28 -0.76 25.75
C TYR A 14 2.10 0.72 25.39
N SER A 15 3.04 1.55 25.85
CA SER A 15 3.18 2.93 25.38
C SER A 15 3.90 2.94 24.04
N VAL A 16 3.22 3.38 22.98
CA VAL A 16 3.74 3.35 21.61
C VAL A 16 3.86 4.78 21.06
N LEU A 17 5.01 5.08 20.47
CA LEU A 17 5.23 6.29 19.68
C LEU A 17 5.24 5.93 18.19
N VAL A 18 4.37 6.58 17.41
CA VAL A 18 4.34 6.44 15.95
C VAL A 18 4.98 7.68 15.32
N LEU A 19 6.04 7.46 14.55
CA LEU A 19 6.69 8.51 13.76
C LEU A 19 6.16 8.47 12.32
N GLU A 20 5.60 9.58 11.86
CA GLU A 20 5.17 9.78 10.48
C GLU A 20 5.89 11.02 9.92
N ALA A 21 6.44 10.91 8.71
CA ALA A 21 7.19 11.99 8.09
C ALA A 21 6.28 13.05 7.46
N GLY A 22 5.09 12.64 7.04
CA GLY A 22 4.08 13.46 6.38
C GLY A 22 3.11 14.17 7.34
N PRO A 23 2.33 15.12 6.80
CA PRO A 23 1.28 15.79 7.55
C PRO A 23 0.08 14.85 7.79
N ARG A 24 -0.80 15.27 8.71
CA ARG A 24 -2.17 14.75 8.79
C ARG A 24 -3.02 15.33 7.65
N ILE A 25 -3.95 14.55 7.14
CA ILE A 25 -4.97 15.00 6.18
C ILE A 25 -6.34 14.52 6.64
N GLU A 26 -7.32 15.41 6.57
CA GLU A 26 -8.71 15.07 6.81
C GLU A 26 -9.35 14.44 5.57
N ARG A 27 -10.20 13.42 5.76
CA ARG A 27 -10.86 12.73 4.65
C ARG A 27 -11.64 13.68 3.74
N ALA A 28 -12.37 14.64 4.32
CA ALA A 28 -13.12 15.63 3.55
C ALA A 28 -12.20 16.49 2.68
N GLN A 29 -11.01 16.84 3.18
CA GLN A 29 -10.03 17.60 2.40
C GLN A 29 -9.55 16.80 1.17
N ALA A 30 -9.25 15.51 1.33
CA ALA A 30 -8.84 14.66 0.22
C ALA A 30 -9.94 14.57 -0.86
N VAL A 31 -11.21 14.42 -0.44
CA VAL A 31 -12.37 14.39 -1.34
C VAL A 31 -12.53 15.71 -2.09
N GLU A 32 -12.41 16.86 -1.41
CA GLU A 32 -12.51 18.16 -2.06
C GLU A 32 -11.31 18.44 -3.00
N ASN A 33 -10.10 18.03 -2.63
CA ASN A 33 -8.93 18.11 -3.51
C ASN A 33 -9.18 17.33 -4.81
N TRP A 34 -9.72 16.12 -4.71
CA TRP A 34 -10.08 15.31 -5.87
C TRP A 34 -11.17 15.96 -6.74
N ARG A 35 -12.22 16.50 -6.12
CA ARG A 35 -13.32 17.19 -6.83
C ARG A 35 -12.84 18.41 -7.62
N ASN A 36 -11.90 19.16 -7.04
CA ASN A 36 -11.32 20.36 -7.63
C ASN A 36 -10.11 20.10 -8.53
N MET A 37 -9.65 18.84 -8.63
CA MET A 37 -8.51 18.49 -9.46
C MET A 37 -8.81 18.70 -10.95
N PRO A 38 -7.87 19.28 -11.73
CA PRO A 38 -8.01 19.44 -13.16
C PRO A 38 -8.36 18.11 -13.85
N LEU A 39 -9.23 18.16 -14.86
CA LEU A 39 -9.67 16.95 -15.57
C LEU A 39 -8.50 16.18 -16.19
N HIS A 40 -7.46 16.88 -16.67
CA HIS A 40 -6.29 16.24 -17.27
C HIS A 40 -5.49 15.41 -16.25
N ASN A 41 -5.33 15.87 -15.01
CA ASN A 41 -4.71 15.08 -13.93
C ASN A 41 -5.54 13.84 -13.61
N ARG A 42 -6.86 13.99 -13.47
CA ARG A 42 -7.77 12.87 -13.18
C ARG A 42 -7.74 11.82 -14.29
N ALA A 43 -7.82 12.25 -15.55
CA ALA A 43 -7.71 11.36 -16.71
C ALA A 43 -6.31 10.73 -16.83
N GLY A 44 -5.27 11.43 -16.38
CA GLY A 44 -3.90 10.94 -16.28
C GLY A 44 -3.63 9.99 -15.13
N SER A 45 -4.63 9.67 -14.29
CA SER A 45 -4.45 8.81 -13.10
C SER A 45 -3.49 9.40 -12.07
N ASP A 46 -3.53 10.72 -11.89
CA ASP A 46 -2.84 11.41 -10.80
C ASP A 46 -3.49 11.11 -9.45
N PHE A 47 -3.11 9.99 -8.86
CA PHE A 47 -3.59 9.59 -7.54
C PHE A 47 -2.75 10.18 -6.40
N GLN A 48 -1.62 10.84 -6.69
CA GLN A 48 -0.71 11.40 -5.68
C GLN A 48 -0.95 12.89 -5.44
N GLY A 49 -1.21 13.65 -6.51
CA GLY A 49 -1.23 15.11 -6.50
C GLY A 49 -2.31 15.75 -5.63
N LEU A 50 -3.31 14.99 -5.19
CA LEU A 50 -4.34 15.46 -4.28
C LEU A 50 -3.90 15.48 -2.81
N TYR A 51 -2.78 14.83 -2.47
CA TYR A 51 -2.27 14.76 -1.10
C TYR A 51 -1.17 15.79 -0.85
N PRO A 52 -1.19 16.50 0.30
CA PRO A 52 -0.17 17.50 0.61
C PRO A 52 1.20 16.85 0.80
N GLN A 53 2.24 17.56 0.37
CA GLN A 53 3.62 17.17 0.63
C GLN A 53 4.26 18.06 1.70
N SER A 54 5.02 17.44 2.59
CA SER A 54 5.89 18.16 3.52
C SER A 54 7.20 18.54 2.81
N GLU A 55 7.71 19.74 3.08
CA GLU A 55 9.00 20.21 2.53
C GLU A 55 10.15 19.26 2.86
N TYR A 56 10.15 18.69 4.06
CA TYR A 56 11.18 17.77 4.54
C TYR A 56 10.89 16.30 4.19
N ALA A 57 9.72 16.04 3.61
CA ALA A 57 9.21 14.69 3.40
C ALA A 57 8.36 14.60 2.12
N THR A 58 8.93 15.02 0.99
CA THR A 58 8.31 14.90 -0.33
C THR A 58 8.14 13.43 -0.76
N ALA A 59 7.22 13.19 -1.70
CA ALA A 59 6.94 11.89 -2.29
C ALA A 59 6.89 11.99 -3.84
N PRO A 60 6.91 10.87 -4.58
CA PRO A 60 6.87 10.91 -6.05
C PRO A 60 5.60 11.62 -6.57
N LEU A 61 5.78 12.60 -7.47
CA LEU A 61 4.71 13.19 -8.29
C LEU A 61 5.02 13.03 -9.76
N TYR A 62 3.97 12.90 -10.56
CA TYR A 62 4.07 12.77 -12.03
C TYR A 62 3.22 13.83 -12.76
N PHE A 63 2.48 14.67 -12.03
CA PHE A 63 1.56 15.69 -12.58
C PHE A 63 1.56 17.00 -11.77
N PRO A 64 2.53 17.91 -11.97
CA PRO A 64 3.74 17.75 -12.78
C PRO A 64 4.77 16.81 -12.11
N GLU A 65 5.68 16.28 -12.91
CA GLU A 65 6.77 15.45 -12.41
C GLU A 65 7.71 16.28 -11.52
N ASN A 66 8.07 15.74 -10.35
CA ASN A 66 8.94 16.41 -9.38
C ASN A 66 10.35 15.81 -9.28
N ASP A 67 10.70 14.89 -10.18
CA ASP A 67 12.00 14.20 -10.26
C ASP A 67 12.52 13.61 -8.93
N TYR A 68 11.58 13.29 -8.03
CA TYR A 68 11.93 12.86 -6.67
C TYR A 68 12.68 11.51 -6.66
N ILE A 69 12.27 10.56 -7.53
CA ILE A 69 13.04 9.33 -7.77
C ILE A 69 13.74 9.46 -9.12
N LYS A 70 15.07 9.43 -9.11
CA LYS A 70 15.87 9.34 -10.33
C LYS A 70 15.91 7.90 -10.81
N LEU A 71 15.31 7.65 -11.98
CA LEU A 71 15.21 6.33 -12.58
C LEU A 71 16.30 6.16 -13.65
N THR A 72 17.06 5.07 -13.59
CA THR A 72 18.14 4.75 -14.54
C THR A 72 18.04 3.30 -15.00
N GLY A 73 18.78 2.95 -16.07
CA GLY A 73 18.86 1.59 -16.61
C GLY A 73 17.89 1.34 -17.77
N PRO A 74 18.00 0.16 -18.44
CA PRO A 74 17.34 -0.10 -19.71
C PRO A 74 15.82 0.09 -19.74
N ASN A 75 15.15 -0.11 -18.59
CA ASN A 75 13.70 0.07 -18.41
C ASN A 75 13.37 0.88 -17.15
N GLY A 76 14.21 1.87 -16.81
CA GLY A 76 14.06 2.65 -15.57
C GLY A 76 12.66 3.26 -15.41
N SER A 77 12.04 3.70 -16.51
CA SER A 77 10.67 4.24 -16.53
C SER A 77 9.59 3.25 -16.09
N GLY A 78 9.84 1.94 -16.18
CA GLY A 78 8.91 0.90 -15.69
C GLY A 78 8.74 0.89 -14.17
N PHE A 79 9.63 1.57 -13.43
CA PHE A 79 9.55 1.71 -11.98
C PHE A 79 8.99 3.08 -11.54
N LYS A 80 8.16 3.73 -12.37
CA LYS A 80 7.41 4.94 -11.96
C LYS A 80 6.27 4.57 -10.99
N GLN A 81 6.63 4.24 -9.75
CA GLN A 81 5.73 3.86 -8.68
C GLN A 81 5.45 5.04 -7.73
N GLY A 82 4.18 5.31 -7.47
CA GLY A 82 3.77 6.34 -6.52
C GLY A 82 3.56 5.79 -5.12
N TYR A 83 3.87 6.61 -4.12
CA TYR A 83 3.50 6.36 -2.73
C TYR A 83 3.22 7.69 -2.03
N LEU A 84 2.54 7.61 -0.88
CA LEU A 84 2.17 8.79 -0.10
C LEU A 84 3.00 8.88 1.17
N ARG A 85 3.32 10.11 1.59
CA ARG A 85 3.90 10.43 2.89
C ARG A 85 2.93 11.37 3.61
N VAL A 86 1.93 10.77 4.23
CA VAL A 86 0.88 11.42 5.05
C VAL A 86 0.46 10.40 6.11
N VAL A 87 -0.14 10.85 7.22
CA VAL A 87 -0.69 9.93 8.23
C VAL A 87 -1.71 8.99 7.58
N GLY A 88 -1.47 7.68 7.66
CA GLY A 88 -2.24 6.63 7.00
C GLY A 88 -1.53 6.01 5.78
N GLY A 89 -0.61 6.74 5.16
CA GLY A 89 0.22 6.26 4.06
C GLY A 89 -0.54 5.97 2.76
N THR A 90 0.05 5.14 1.91
CA THR A 90 -0.41 4.88 0.54
C THR A 90 -1.79 4.21 0.45
N THR A 91 -2.31 3.60 1.53
CA THR A 91 -3.67 3.04 1.52
C THR A 91 -4.77 4.09 1.45
N TRP A 92 -4.45 5.38 1.51
CA TRP A 92 -5.41 6.44 1.19
C TRP A 92 -5.93 6.40 -0.26
N HIS A 93 -5.10 5.97 -1.23
CA HIS A 93 -5.46 5.98 -2.66
C HIS A 93 -5.41 4.61 -3.34
N TRP A 94 -5.22 3.54 -2.57
CA TRP A 94 -5.23 2.18 -3.11
C TRP A 94 -6.64 1.77 -3.57
N ALA A 95 -6.71 0.70 -4.36
CA ALA A 95 -7.98 0.15 -4.85
C ALA A 95 -8.64 -0.87 -3.89
N ALA A 96 -8.10 -1.04 -2.67
CA ALA A 96 -8.57 -2.01 -1.68
C ALA A 96 -8.59 -3.49 -2.16
N SER A 97 -7.75 -3.83 -3.14
CA SER A 97 -7.56 -5.22 -3.56
C SER A 97 -6.75 -5.98 -2.52
N CYS A 98 -7.35 -7.02 -1.92
CA CYS A 98 -6.80 -7.74 -0.77
C CYS A 98 -6.64 -9.24 -1.09
N TRP A 99 -5.61 -9.59 -1.85
CA TRP A 99 -5.35 -10.98 -2.27
C TRP A 99 -4.42 -11.71 -1.30
N ARG A 100 -4.65 -13.02 -1.12
CA ARG A 100 -3.67 -13.92 -0.48
C ARG A 100 -2.67 -14.40 -1.54
N ASN A 101 -1.43 -14.68 -1.12
CA ASN A 101 -0.49 -15.43 -1.95
C ASN A 101 -0.89 -16.92 -1.98
N HIS A 102 -0.59 -17.63 -3.07
CA HIS A 102 -0.82 -19.07 -3.17
C HIS A 102 0.27 -19.86 -2.42
N PRO A 103 -0.01 -21.06 -1.88
CA PRO A 103 1.01 -21.90 -1.22
C PRO A 103 2.29 -22.19 -2.03
N ASN A 104 2.22 -22.08 -3.35
CA ASN A 104 3.37 -22.29 -4.22
C ASN A 104 4.28 -21.05 -4.32
N ASP A 105 3.74 -19.85 -4.08
CA ASP A 105 4.51 -18.60 -4.07
C ASP A 105 5.55 -18.59 -2.92
N PHE A 106 5.33 -19.40 -1.88
CA PHE A 106 6.25 -19.61 -0.78
C PHE A 106 7.41 -20.56 -1.13
N ARG A 107 7.29 -21.33 -2.22
CA ARG A 107 8.18 -22.45 -2.56
C ARG A 107 8.68 -22.38 -4.02
N MET A 108 8.88 -21.17 -4.54
CA MET A 108 9.22 -20.95 -5.94
C MET A 108 10.50 -21.65 -6.39
N GLN A 109 11.54 -21.67 -5.55
CA GLN A 109 12.81 -22.30 -5.88
C GLN A 109 12.70 -23.83 -5.80
N SER A 110 12.09 -24.36 -4.74
CA SER A 110 11.93 -25.80 -4.58
C SER A 110 11.00 -26.45 -5.62
N LEU A 111 9.92 -25.76 -6.02
CA LEU A 111 8.94 -26.30 -6.96
C LEU A 111 9.28 -26.03 -8.43
N TYR A 112 9.82 -24.85 -8.73
CA TYR A 112 9.99 -24.38 -10.11
C TYR A 112 11.45 -24.06 -10.47
N GLY A 113 12.38 -24.16 -9.53
CA GLY A 113 13.80 -23.90 -9.78
C GLY A 113 14.15 -22.43 -10.03
N VAL A 114 13.24 -21.49 -9.70
CA VAL A 114 13.42 -20.05 -9.92
C VAL A 114 13.21 -19.25 -8.63
N GLY A 115 13.89 -18.11 -8.53
CA GLY A 115 13.72 -17.19 -7.40
C GLY A 115 14.27 -17.77 -6.10
N ARG A 116 13.49 -17.65 -5.02
CA ARG A 116 13.86 -18.11 -3.68
C ARG A 116 12.62 -18.66 -2.98
N ASP A 117 12.83 -19.63 -2.11
CA ASP A 117 11.80 -20.05 -1.16
C ASP A 117 11.75 -19.06 0.02
N TRP A 118 10.54 -18.85 0.52
CA TRP A 118 10.33 -18.14 1.77
C TRP A 118 10.77 -19.03 2.94
N PRO A 119 11.29 -18.45 4.04
CA PRO A 119 11.66 -19.21 5.23
C PRO A 119 10.46 -19.61 6.10
N ILE A 120 9.24 -19.39 5.61
CA ILE A 120 7.95 -19.71 6.24
C ILE A 120 7.03 -20.31 5.19
N SER A 121 6.05 -21.08 5.64
CA SER A 121 5.02 -21.70 4.81
C SER A 121 3.78 -20.81 4.66
N TYR A 122 2.87 -21.17 3.76
CA TYR A 122 1.56 -20.52 3.69
C TYR A 122 0.75 -20.78 4.96
N GLU A 123 0.84 -21.98 5.50
CA GLU A 123 0.16 -22.41 6.72
C GLU A 123 0.60 -21.59 7.94
N ASP A 124 1.85 -21.11 7.97
CA ASP A 124 2.35 -20.22 9.03
C ASP A 124 1.69 -18.84 8.99
N ILE A 125 1.32 -18.35 7.80
CA ILE A 125 0.76 -17.00 7.60
C ILE A 125 -0.77 -16.98 7.46
N GLU A 126 -1.40 -18.12 7.13
CA GLU A 126 -2.84 -18.25 6.92
C GLU A 126 -3.67 -17.65 8.07
N PRO A 127 -3.38 -17.93 9.37
CA PRO A 127 -4.15 -17.34 10.46
C PRO A 127 -4.04 -15.81 10.53
N TRP A 128 -2.91 -15.27 10.05
CA TRP A 128 -2.66 -13.83 10.01
C TRP A 128 -3.34 -13.17 8.82
N TYR A 129 -3.48 -13.86 7.68
CA TYR A 129 -4.35 -13.39 6.59
C TYR A 129 -5.79 -13.29 7.06
N ALA A 130 -6.33 -14.33 7.70
CA ALA A 130 -7.70 -14.33 8.22
C ALA A 130 -7.93 -13.16 9.19
N LYS A 131 -7.00 -12.95 10.13
CA LYS A 131 -7.08 -11.80 11.04
C LYS A 131 -7.02 -10.46 10.30
N ALA A 132 -6.09 -10.30 9.34
CA ALA A 132 -5.98 -9.05 8.59
C ALA A 132 -7.24 -8.75 7.77
N GLU A 133 -7.87 -9.78 7.19
CA GLU A 133 -9.12 -9.66 6.45
C GLU A 133 -10.27 -9.18 7.32
N GLU A 134 -10.38 -9.70 8.54
CA GLU A 134 -11.36 -9.25 9.53
C GLU A 134 -11.14 -7.79 9.92
N GLU A 135 -9.90 -7.41 10.27
CA GLU A 135 -9.55 -6.05 10.69
C GLU A 135 -9.76 -5.01 9.58
N ILE A 136 -9.48 -5.36 8.32
CA ILE A 136 -9.63 -4.48 7.16
C ILE A 136 -11.09 -4.44 6.67
N GLY A 137 -11.88 -5.48 6.95
CA GLY A 137 -13.25 -5.63 6.44
C GLY A 137 -13.28 -6.13 4.99
N VAL A 138 -12.49 -7.16 4.68
CA VAL A 138 -12.39 -7.75 3.33
C VAL A 138 -13.64 -8.55 3.00
N ALA A 139 -14.12 -8.40 1.76
CA ALA A 139 -15.20 -9.20 1.20
C ALA A 139 -14.69 -10.07 0.04
N GLY A 140 -15.17 -11.31 -0.03
CA GLY A 140 -14.82 -12.26 -1.09
C GLY A 140 -15.92 -13.32 -1.29
N PRO A 141 -15.89 -14.06 -2.40
CA PRO A 141 -16.85 -15.12 -2.65
C PRO A 141 -16.65 -16.30 -1.68
N ASN A 142 -17.75 -16.87 -1.19
CA ASN A 142 -17.71 -18.08 -0.35
C ASN A 142 -17.65 -19.38 -1.16
N ASN A 143 -17.91 -19.33 -2.47
CA ASN A 143 -17.83 -20.49 -3.34
C ASN A 143 -16.35 -20.80 -3.64
N PRO A 144 -15.82 -21.98 -3.27
CA PRO A 144 -14.44 -22.35 -3.56
C PRO A 144 -14.07 -22.29 -5.05
N GLU A 145 -15.04 -22.50 -5.96
CA GLU A 145 -14.81 -22.40 -7.41
C GLU A 145 -14.55 -20.97 -7.89
N TRP A 146 -14.91 -19.98 -7.08
CA TRP A 146 -14.73 -18.55 -7.37
C TRP A 146 -13.63 -17.91 -6.52
N GLN A 147 -13.01 -18.70 -5.63
CA GLN A 147 -11.85 -18.28 -4.88
C GLN A 147 -10.61 -18.53 -5.74
N SER A 148 -9.78 -17.48 -5.85
CA SER A 148 -8.51 -17.49 -6.60
C SER A 148 -7.44 -18.31 -5.91
#